data_AF-A0A0J6FHL7-F1
#
_entry.id   AF-A0A0J6FHL7-F1
#
_cell.length_a   1.000
_cell.length_b   1.000
_cell.length_c   1.000
_cell.angle_alpha   90.00
_cell.angle_beta   90.00
_cell.angle_gamma   90.00
#
_symmetry.space_group_name_H-M   'P 1'
#
loop_
_entity.id
_entity.type
_entity.pdbx_description
1 polymer ?
#
loop_
_entity_poly.entity_id
_entity_poly.type
_entity_poly.pdbx_seq_one_letter_code
_entity_poly.pdbx_strand_id
1 'polypeptide(L)'
;MSYSLSMIPGGSFNRHVNWLGRVFWRAWFDVDRVGLEPARRDYLEYRFGTVISSSERNYLLGGIPYYIFIGCHKQSTENPEALAKLDAAYTESPYLSPTRHRKELSKAVEQSVPGIRSKAYEAAIVNLSSNLPLPSSFYQHHHWRIWYDELHPKHTQFNNEYIYAFTWEDPRVDHRLLRISSDDVILAISSAGDNILDYLQYSPRKIHAVDLNPSQNHLLELKVASFTALSYLDVWKIFGEGKHPHFRELLLFKLSPHLSSQAFQFWLDHCNVFTSTSGKGLYETGGSRYALKMVRYLFNIFGLNSEVKRLCESQTLDEQRELWPRIRNILLSKPLHWAVVGTEWFAWKAAGVPPPQRNMIISDYMARNGLSGGVKQSSDVSGQAIWEYVVDTLDPVVNHTLISDDNYFYFLCLQGKYSRR
;
A
#
# COMPACT_ATOMS: atom_id res chain seq x y z
N MET A 1 -9.07 -28.72 -15.02
CA MET A 1 -8.45 -28.05 -13.86
C MET A 1 -6.97 -28.41 -13.83
N SER A 2 -6.12 -27.64 -14.54
CA SER A 2 -4.65 -27.67 -14.38
C SER A 2 -4.03 -26.50 -15.17
N TYR A 3 -4.47 -25.28 -14.85
CA TYR A 3 -3.65 -24.10 -15.10
C TYR A 3 -3.08 -23.71 -13.73
N SER A 4 -1.85 -23.20 -13.67
CA SER A 4 -1.18 -22.66 -12.47
C SER A 4 -0.36 -23.62 -11.60
N LEU A 5 0.83 -23.98 -12.06
CA LEU A 5 1.97 -24.21 -11.16
C LEU A 5 3.21 -23.38 -11.54
N SER A 6 3.20 -22.68 -12.68
CA SER A 6 4.20 -21.66 -12.96
C SER A 6 3.90 -20.41 -12.13
N MET A 7 4.65 -20.22 -11.04
CA MET A 7 4.62 -18.96 -10.30
C MET A 7 5.15 -17.86 -11.23
N ILE A 8 4.32 -16.84 -11.47
CA ILE A 8 4.57 -15.82 -12.48
C ILE A 8 5.89 -15.11 -12.16
N PRO A 9 6.84 -15.07 -13.10
CA PRO A 9 8.18 -14.58 -12.81
C PRO A 9 8.26 -13.06 -12.67
N GLY A 10 7.28 -12.28 -13.16
CA GLY A 10 7.14 -10.85 -12.86
C GLY A 10 5.92 -10.23 -13.54
N GLY A 11 5.09 -9.55 -12.76
CA GLY A 11 3.97 -8.70 -13.22
C GLY A 11 2.84 -9.43 -13.97
N SER A 12 1.69 -9.62 -13.32
CA SER A 12 0.47 -10.15 -13.95
C SER A 12 -0.50 -9.08 -14.44
N PHE A 13 -0.33 -7.84 -13.98
CA PHE A 13 -1.26 -6.75 -14.28
C PHE A 13 -1.31 -6.50 -15.79
N ASN A 14 -2.50 -6.24 -16.33
CA ASN A 14 -2.73 -6.01 -17.77
C ASN A 14 -2.24 -7.10 -18.74
N ARG A 15 -1.86 -8.30 -18.27
CA ARG A 15 -1.37 -9.41 -19.14
C ARG A 15 -2.46 -9.92 -20.09
N HIS A 16 -3.72 -9.81 -19.72
CA HIS A 16 -4.84 -10.33 -20.49
C HIS A 16 -5.64 -9.22 -21.19
N VAL A 17 -6.08 -9.54 -22.39
CA VAL A 17 -6.96 -8.71 -23.21
C VAL A 17 -8.26 -9.46 -23.45
N ASN A 18 -9.37 -8.73 -23.60
CA ASN A 18 -10.65 -9.35 -23.95
C ASN A 18 -10.55 -10.13 -25.27
N TRP A 19 -11.48 -11.05 -25.49
CA TRP A 19 -11.39 -11.96 -26.64
C TRP A 19 -11.32 -11.20 -27.98
N LEU A 20 -12.15 -10.17 -28.17
CA LEU A 20 -12.16 -9.35 -29.39
C LEU A 20 -10.81 -8.67 -29.64
N GLY A 21 -10.25 -8.01 -28.62
CA GLY A 21 -8.95 -7.38 -28.72
C GLY A 21 -7.84 -8.39 -28.98
N ARG A 22 -7.92 -9.59 -28.41
CA ARG A 22 -6.94 -10.66 -28.66
C ARG A 22 -6.95 -11.08 -30.12
N VAL A 23 -8.13 -11.33 -30.68
CA VAL A 23 -8.30 -11.73 -32.08
C VAL A 23 -7.84 -10.62 -33.01
N PHE A 24 -8.27 -9.38 -32.76
CA PHE A 24 -7.88 -8.22 -33.55
C PHE A 24 -6.37 -8.00 -33.57
N TRP A 25 -5.74 -7.87 -32.39
CA TRP A 25 -4.31 -7.61 -32.31
C TRP A 25 -3.48 -8.75 -32.88
N ARG A 26 -3.88 -10.02 -32.64
CA ARG A 26 -3.19 -11.17 -33.23
C ARG A 26 -3.23 -11.11 -34.76
N ALA A 27 -4.40 -10.90 -35.35
CA ALA A 27 -4.54 -10.79 -36.80
C ALA A 27 -3.73 -9.61 -37.36
N TRP A 28 -3.74 -8.46 -36.67
CA TRP A 28 -2.98 -7.27 -37.08
C TRP A 28 -1.46 -7.55 -37.09
N PHE A 29 -0.95 -8.13 -36.01
CA PHE A 29 0.48 -8.46 -35.91
C PHE A 29 0.89 -9.56 -36.90
N ASP A 30 0.01 -10.52 -37.19
CA ASP A 30 0.25 -11.54 -38.23
C ASP A 30 0.38 -10.90 -39.63
N VAL A 31 -0.44 -9.89 -39.95
CA VAL A 31 -0.35 -9.12 -41.21
C VAL A 31 1.01 -8.39 -41.31
N ASP A 32 1.45 -7.77 -40.22
CA ASP A 32 2.75 -7.07 -40.14
C ASP A 32 3.94 -8.04 -39.99
N ARG A 33 3.70 -9.36 -39.99
CA ARG A 33 4.71 -10.42 -39.75
C ARG A 33 5.45 -10.27 -38.42
N VAL A 34 4.83 -9.61 -37.45
CA VAL A 34 5.32 -9.50 -36.07
C VAL A 34 4.73 -10.65 -35.27
N GLY A 35 5.48 -11.73 -35.05
CA GLY A 35 4.94 -12.87 -34.30
C GLY A 35 4.85 -12.62 -32.80
N LEU A 36 3.83 -11.94 -32.28
CA LEU A 36 3.62 -11.76 -30.82
C LEU A 36 2.90 -12.95 -30.18
N GLU A 37 3.34 -14.17 -30.48
CA GLU A 37 2.79 -15.35 -29.83
C GLU A 37 3.13 -15.37 -28.33
N PRO A 38 2.23 -15.87 -27.47
CA PRO A 38 2.51 -16.04 -26.04
C PRO A 38 3.83 -16.77 -25.77
N ALA A 39 4.19 -17.72 -26.64
CA ALA A 39 5.43 -18.48 -26.60
C ALA A 39 6.70 -17.61 -26.59
N ARG A 40 6.70 -16.41 -27.19
CA ARG A 40 7.86 -15.51 -27.13
C ARG A 40 8.07 -14.92 -25.75
N ARG A 41 6.97 -14.50 -25.11
CA ARG A 41 7.00 -14.04 -23.72
C ARG A 41 7.39 -15.19 -22.80
N ASP A 42 6.77 -16.35 -22.99
CA ASP A 42 7.08 -17.54 -22.20
C ASP A 42 8.54 -17.96 -22.40
N TYR A 43 9.11 -17.83 -23.60
CA TYR A 43 10.54 -18.06 -23.83
C TYR A 43 11.42 -17.11 -23.00
N LEU A 44 11.12 -15.80 -22.97
CA LEU A 44 11.87 -14.84 -22.16
C LEU A 44 11.76 -15.16 -20.66
N GLU A 45 10.53 -15.34 -20.18
CA GLU A 45 10.18 -15.67 -18.79
C GLU A 45 10.66 -17.07 -18.37
N TYR A 46 10.92 -17.98 -19.33
CA TYR A 46 11.47 -19.31 -19.09
C TYR A 46 12.99 -19.33 -19.16
N ARG A 47 13.62 -18.59 -20.09
CA ARG A 47 15.07 -18.67 -20.34
C ARG A 47 15.90 -17.73 -19.48
N PHE A 48 15.33 -16.65 -19.00
CA PHE A 48 16.03 -15.62 -18.23
C PHE A 48 15.36 -15.40 -16.88
N GLY A 49 16.13 -14.90 -15.90
CA GLY A 49 15.55 -14.37 -14.67
C GLY A 49 14.90 -13.01 -14.95
N THR A 50 13.72 -12.75 -14.41
CA THR A 50 13.01 -11.47 -14.62
C THR A 50 13.43 -10.46 -13.56
N VAL A 51 14.01 -9.33 -13.95
CA VAL A 51 14.26 -8.20 -13.04
C VAL A 51 13.03 -7.30 -13.00
N ILE A 52 12.63 -6.81 -14.18
CA ILE A 52 11.45 -5.98 -14.38
C ILE A 52 10.68 -6.51 -15.59
N SER A 53 9.38 -6.57 -15.47
CA SER A 53 8.45 -6.76 -16.57
C SER A 53 7.22 -5.87 -16.39
N SER A 54 6.68 -5.39 -17.51
CA SER A 54 5.43 -4.65 -17.52
C SER A 54 4.65 -4.89 -18.82
N SER A 55 3.33 -5.02 -18.70
CA SER A 55 2.41 -5.15 -19.84
C SER A 55 1.63 -3.86 -20.00
N GLU A 56 1.75 -3.22 -21.18
CA GLU A 56 1.31 -1.84 -21.41
C GLU A 56 0.58 -1.68 -22.73
N ARG A 57 -0.01 -0.49 -22.94
CA ARG A 57 -0.73 -0.15 -24.18
C ARG A 57 -0.39 1.23 -24.69
N ASN A 58 -0.14 1.31 -25.99
CA ASN A 58 0.04 2.58 -26.68
C ASN A 58 -1.32 3.07 -27.20
N TYR A 59 -1.99 3.90 -26.40
CA TYR A 59 -3.29 4.48 -26.77
C TYR A 59 -3.22 5.56 -27.86
N LEU A 60 -2.06 6.18 -28.09
CA LEU A 60 -1.88 7.12 -29.20
C LEU A 60 -2.00 6.42 -30.56
N LEU A 61 -1.68 5.12 -30.61
CA LEU A 61 -1.77 4.29 -31.81
C LEU A 61 -2.95 3.32 -31.76
N GLY A 62 -4.02 3.64 -31.02
CA GLY A 62 -5.22 2.80 -30.96
C GLY A 62 -5.19 1.69 -29.92
N GLY A 63 -4.27 1.76 -28.95
CA GLY A 63 -4.19 0.81 -27.83
C GLY A 63 -3.34 -0.43 -28.10
N ILE A 64 -2.35 -0.30 -29.00
CA ILE A 64 -1.42 -1.38 -29.39
C ILE A 64 -0.77 -1.95 -28.12
N PRO A 65 -0.93 -3.24 -27.82
CA PRO A 65 -0.31 -3.85 -26.65
C PRO A 65 1.20 -4.00 -26.88
N TYR A 66 1.98 -3.73 -25.84
CA TYR A 66 3.41 -3.99 -25.84
C TYR A 66 3.87 -4.52 -24.48
N TYR A 67 5.01 -5.19 -24.48
CA TYR A 67 5.58 -5.84 -23.29
C TYR A 67 7.01 -5.37 -23.10
N ILE A 68 7.29 -4.86 -21.90
CA ILE A 68 8.64 -4.48 -21.46
C ILE A 68 9.19 -5.65 -20.66
N PHE A 69 10.40 -6.10 -20.99
CA PHE A 69 11.10 -7.14 -20.26
C PHE A 69 12.58 -6.76 -20.08
N ILE A 70 13.01 -6.74 -18.83
CA ILE A 70 14.41 -6.61 -18.43
C ILE A 70 14.78 -7.90 -17.72
N GLY A 71 15.57 -8.71 -18.41
CA GLY A 71 16.02 -10.01 -17.93
C GLY A 71 17.47 -10.01 -17.47
N CYS A 72 17.83 -11.04 -16.72
CA CYS A 72 19.19 -11.35 -16.32
C CYS A 72 19.48 -12.84 -16.51
N HIS A 73 20.75 -13.23 -16.36
CA HIS A 73 21.12 -14.64 -16.42
C HIS A 73 20.56 -15.41 -15.21
N LYS A 74 19.98 -16.61 -15.43
CA LYS A 74 19.36 -17.41 -14.36
C LYS A 74 20.32 -17.71 -13.19
N GLN A 75 21.58 -17.96 -13.53
CA GLN A 75 22.64 -18.33 -12.57
C GLN A 75 23.09 -17.20 -11.64
N SER A 76 22.62 -15.96 -11.85
CA SER A 76 22.97 -14.83 -10.98
C SER A 76 22.61 -15.05 -9.51
N THR A 77 21.67 -15.95 -9.21
CA THR A 77 21.22 -16.31 -7.86
C THR A 77 21.15 -17.81 -7.57
N GLU A 78 21.74 -18.66 -8.42
CA GLU A 78 21.73 -20.13 -8.26
C GLU A 78 22.60 -20.64 -7.11
N ASN A 79 23.21 -19.77 -6.28
CA ASN A 79 23.92 -20.21 -5.09
C ASN A 79 22.90 -20.63 -4.00
N PRO A 80 22.84 -21.92 -3.60
CA PRO A 80 21.95 -22.37 -2.52
C PRO A 80 22.19 -21.62 -1.20
N GLU A 81 23.40 -21.11 -0.97
CA GLU A 81 23.70 -20.25 0.18
C GLU A 81 23.04 -18.88 0.07
N ALA A 82 22.88 -18.32 -1.12
CA ALA A 82 22.16 -17.07 -1.33
C ALA A 82 20.67 -17.25 -1.06
N LEU A 83 20.08 -18.37 -1.51
CA LEU A 83 18.70 -18.76 -1.19
C LEU A 83 18.51 -18.97 0.32
N ALA A 84 19.45 -19.65 0.98
CA ALA A 84 19.40 -19.87 2.42
C ALA A 84 19.57 -18.57 3.22
N LYS A 85 20.45 -17.65 2.77
CA LYS A 85 20.58 -16.31 3.37
C LYS A 85 19.30 -15.49 3.20
N LEU A 86 18.66 -15.58 2.04
CA LEU A 86 17.42 -14.87 1.76
C LEU A 86 16.25 -15.45 2.56
N ASP A 87 16.13 -16.78 2.65
CA ASP A 87 15.14 -17.44 3.50
C ASP A 87 15.37 -17.10 4.98
N ALA A 88 16.62 -17.13 5.46
CA ALA A 88 16.96 -16.71 6.82
C ALA A 88 16.55 -15.25 7.07
N ALA A 89 16.88 -14.33 6.16
CA ALA A 89 16.46 -12.94 6.25
C ALA A 89 14.93 -12.77 6.27
N TYR A 90 14.17 -13.68 5.67
CA TYR A 90 12.71 -13.63 5.65
C TYR A 90 12.01 -14.47 6.74
N THR A 91 12.75 -15.34 7.43
CA THR A 91 12.21 -16.29 8.44
C THR A 91 12.69 -16.04 9.86
N GLU A 92 13.44 -14.95 10.12
CA GLU A 92 13.74 -14.47 11.48
C GLU A 92 12.46 -14.07 12.24
N SER A 93 11.72 -15.08 12.65
CA SER A 93 10.67 -15.06 13.64
C SER A 93 11.36 -15.19 15.01
N PRO A 94 10.89 -14.52 16.08
CA PRO A 94 11.48 -14.58 17.41
C PRO A 94 11.60 -15.99 18.03
N TYR A 95 11.07 -17.02 17.37
CA TYR A 95 11.25 -18.43 17.74
C TYR A 95 12.55 -19.08 17.21
N LEU A 96 13.35 -18.38 16.40
CA LEU A 96 14.56 -18.92 15.76
C LEU A 96 15.81 -18.16 16.21
N SER A 97 16.44 -18.61 17.30
CA SER A 97 17.73 -18.06 17.74
C SER A 97 18.87 -18.47 16.76
N PRO A 98 19.78 -17.57 16.36
CA PRO A 98 20.85 -17.86 15.38
C PRO A 98 21.87 -18.93 15.82
N THR A 99 21.95 -19.20 17.13
CA THR A 99 23.03 -20.00 17.73
C THR A 99 22.91 -21.51 17.46
N ARG A 100 21.77 -22.00 16.96
CA ARG A 100 21.57 -23.42 16.60
C ARG A 100 21.65 -23.74 15.11
N HIS A 101 21.58 -22.75 14.22
CA HIS A 101 21.39 -22.96 12.78
C HIS A 101 22.59 -23.61 12.08
N ARG A 102 23.82 -23.32 12.54
CA ARG A 102 25.04 -23.86 11.93
C ARG A 102 25.24 -25.36 12.17
N LYS A 103 24.62 -25.93 13.23
CA LYS A 103 24.68 -27.37 13.53
C LYS A 103 23.57 -28.17 12.86
N GLU A 104 22.50 -27.51 12.39
CA GLU A 104 21.36 -28.15 11.74
C GLU A 104 21.52 -28.23 10.21
N LEU A 105 22.27 -27.32 9.59
CA LEU A 105 22.55 -27.33 8.15
C LEU A 105 23.24 -28.63 7.67
N SER A 106 24.12 -29.22 8.48
CA SER A 106 24.77 -30.49 8.16
C SER A 106 23.88 -31.72 8.39
N LYS A 107 22.74 -31.57 9.08
CA LYS A 107 21.76 -32.65 9.33
C LYS A 107 20.51 -32.54 8.45
N ALA A 108 20.19 -31.36 7.93
CA ALA A 108 18.96 -31.08 7.17
C ALA A 108 19.00 -31.58 5.71
N VAL A 109 20.16 -32.01 5.20
CA VAL A 109 20.27 -32.61 3.86
C VAL A 109 19.76 -34.06 3.84
N GLU A 110 19.68 -34.74 4.99
CA GLU A 110 19.29 -36.16 5.04
C GLU A 110 17.90 -36.44 5.64
N GLN A 111 17.25 -35.50 6.34
CA GLN A 111 15.96 -35.78 6.98
C GLN A 111 14.96 -34.64 6.85
N SER A 112 13.86 -34.95 6.18
CA SER A 112 12.61 -34.21 6.08
C SER A 112 12.04 -33.85 7.47
N VAL A 113 12.38 -32.67 7.98
CA VAL A 113 11.73 -32.04 9.14
C VAL A 113 11.09 -30.73 8.68
N PRO A 114 9.82 -30.45 9.01
CA PRO A 114 9.08 -29.28 8.55
C PRO A 114 9.54 -28.03 9.31
N GLY A 115 10.64 -27.42 8.87
CA GLY A 115 10.98 -26.06 9.29
C GLY A 115 9.98 -25.05 8.71
N ILE A 116 9.65 -24.00 9.45
CA ILE A 116 8.88 -22.85 8.93
C ILE A 116 9.71 -22.21 7.82
N ARG A 117 9.23 -22.26 6.58
CA ARG A 117 9.88 -21.66 5.40
C ARG A 117 9.12 -20.44 4.94
N SER A 118 9.83 -19.48 4.35
CA SER A 118 9.16 -18.35 3.71
C SER A 118 8.40 -18.81 2.47
N LYS A 119 7.30 -18.13 2.13
CA LYS A 119 6.60 -18.37 0.86
C LYS A 119 7.51 -18.16 -0.36
N ALA A 120 8.48 -17.26 -0.25
CA ALA A 120 9.51 -17.05 -1.26
C ALA A 120 10.38 -18.30 -1.45
N TYR A 121 10.77 -18.96 -0.36
CA TYR A 121 11.51 -20.22 -0.42
C TYR A 121 10.68 -21.35 -1.04
N GLU A 122 9.42 -21.51 -0.62
CA GLU A 122 8.51 -22.49 -1.24
C GLU A 122 8.37 -22.25 -2.75
N ALA A 123 8.19 -20.99 -3.15
CA ALA A 123 8.15 -20.58 -4.55
C ALA A 123 9.44 -20.90 -5.33
N ALA A 124 10.59 -20.64 -4.71
CA ALA A 124 11.88 -20.98 -5.29
C ALA A 124 12.04 -22.49 -5.52
N ILE A 125 11.69 -23.32 -4.53
CA ILE A 125 11.80 -24.78 -4.64
C ILE A 125 10.89 -25.32 -5.75
N VAL A 126 9.64 -24.85 -5.85
CA VAL A 126 8.73 -25.24 -6.93
C VAL A 126 9.30 -24.88 -8.29
N ASN A 127 9.79 -23.65 -8.46
CA ASN A 127 10.36 -23.21 -9.74
C ASN A 127 11.63 -24.00 -10.10
N LEU A 128 12.55 -24.20 -9.15
CA LEU A 128 13.78 -24.97 -9.36
C LEU A 128 13.48 -26.43 -9.73
N SER A 129 12.52 -27.07 -9.05
CA SER A 129 12.10 -28.44 -9.36
C SER A 129 11.50 -28.59 -10.77
N SER A 130 10.97 -27.49 -11.31
CA SER A 130 10.39 -27.42 -12.65
C SER A 130 11.35 -26.82 -13.69
N ASN A 131 12.62 -26.59 -13.34
CA ASN A 131 13.62 -25.92 -14.17
C ASN A 131 13.17 -24.52 -14.70
N LEU A 132 12.34 -23.84 -13.90
CA LEU A 132 11.87 -22.48 -14.13
C LEU A 132 12.81 -21.48 -13.43
N PRO A 133 12.94 -20.24 -13.95
CA PRO A 133 13.63 -19.17 -13.23
C PRO A 133 12.99 -18.90 -11.87
N LEU A 134 13.77 -18.33 -10.94
CA LEU A 134 13.23 -17.90 -9.65
C LEU A 134 12.22 -16.75 -9.84
N PRO A 135 11.35 -16.48 -8.86
CA PRO A 135 10.52 -15.28 -8.90
C PRO A 135 11.36 -13.98 -9.00
N SER A 136 10.82 -12.93 -9.60
CA SER A 136 11.53 -11.63 -9.77
C SER A 136 12.07 -11.02 -8.48
N SER A 137 11.47 -11.30 -7.33
CA SER A 137 11.97 -10.84 -6.01
C SER A 137 13.40 -11.31 -5.71
N PHE A 138 13.85 -12.39 -6.35
CA PHE A 138 15.21 -12.93 -6.21
C PHE A 138 16.22 -12.20 -7.09
N TYR A 139 15.79 -11.51 -8.15
CA TYR A 139 16.67 -10.85 -9.13
C TYR A 139 16.74 -9.32 -8.95
N GLN A 140 16.11 -8.80 -7.88
CA GLN A 140 16.09 -7.37 -7.57
C GLN A 140 17.36 -6.92 -6.83
N HIS A 141 17.74 -5.66 -7.02
CA HIS A 141 18.87 -5.06 -6.29
C HIS A 141 18.60 -4.95 -4.79
N HIS A 142 17.35 -4.69 -4.42
CA HIS A 142 16.90 -4.55 -3.04
C HIS A 142 15.95 -5.68 -2.66
N HIS A 143 16.15 -6.26 -1.49
CA HIS A 143 15.37 -7.40 -0.99
C HIS A 143 14.30 -7.00 0.03
N TRP A 144 13.82 -5.75 -0.03
CA TRP A 144 12.82 -5.21 0.89
C TRP A 144 11.39 -5.75 0.67
N ARG A 145 11.13 -6.41 -0.46
CA ARG A 145 9.83 -6.91 -0.86
C ARG A 145 9.89 -8.43 -0.94
N ILE A 146 9.16 -9.08 -0.04
CA ILE A 146 9.03 -10.53 -0.03
C ILE A 146 8.06 -10.95 -1.14
N TRP A 147 8.32 -12.10 -1.74
CA TRP A 147 7.42 -12.72 -2.72
C TRP A 147 6.00 -12.91 -2.15
N TYR A 148 5.01 -12.63 -2.99
CA TYR A 148 3.60 -12.94 -2.75
C TYR A 148 2.93 -13.35 -4.06
N ASP A 149 1.88 -14.14 -3.98
CA ASP A 149 1.07 -14.52 -5.13
C ASP A 149 0.06 -13.40 -5.46
N GLU A 150 0.38 -12.57 -6.44
CA GLU A 150 -0.47 -11.46 -6.87
C GLU A 150 -1.86 -11.87 -7.39
N LEU A 151 -2.03 -13.11 -7.86
CA LEU A 151 -3.31 -13.59 -8.39
C LEU A 151 -4.22 -14.15 -7.30
N HIS A 152 -3.71 -14.32 -6.09
CA HIS A 152 -4.49 -14.88 -5.00
C HIS A 152 -5.72 -13.99 -4.72
N PRO A 153 -6.95 -14.56 -4.59
CA PRO A 153 -8.18 -13.77 -4.42
C PRO A 153 -8.16 -12.74 -3.28
N LYS A 154 -7.44 -13.06 -2.21
CA LYS A 154 -7.21 -12.14 -1.07
C LYS A 154 -6.45 -10.86 -1.45
N HIS A 155 -5.62 -10.90 -2.48
CA HIS A 155 -4.84 -9.75 -2.93
C HIS A 155 -5.55 -8.98 -4.04
N THR A 156 -6.32 -9.66 -4.89
CA THR A 156 -7.04 -9.04 -6.01
C THR A 156 -8.34 -8.34 -5.62
N GLN A 157 -8.90 -8.61 -4.43
CA GLN A 157 -10.15 -7.99 -3.93
C GLN A 157 -10.12 -6.45 -3.86
N PHE A 158 -8.94 -5.84 -3.86
CA PHE A 158 -8.76 -4.38 -3.79
C PHE A 158 -8.70 -3.71 -5.17
N ASN A 159 -8.83 -4.47 -6.26
CA ASN A 159 -8.81 -3.97 -7.63
C ASN A 159 -7.58 -3.10 -7.96
N ASN A 160 -6.41 -3.46 -7.42
CA ASN A 160 -5.15 -2.73 -7.62
C ASN A 160 -5.25 -1.26 -7.22
N GLU A 161 -5.88 -1.00 -6.09
CA GLU A 161 -6.01 0.33 -5.51
C GLU A 161 -5.62 0.26 -4.03
N TYR A 162 -4.73 1.15 -3.58
CA TYR A 162 -4.47 1.32 -2.15
C TYR A 162 -5.62 2.05 -1.47
N ILE A 163 -5.81 1.79 -0.17
CA ILE A 163 -6.86 2.46 0.59
C ILE A 163 -6.34 3.80 1.13
N TYR A 164 -5.12 3.83 1.65
CA TYR A 164 -4.57 4.97 2.35
C TYR A 164 -3.36 5.55 1.60
N ALA A 165 -3.41 6.84 1.29
CA ALA A 165 -2.28 7.57 0.73
C ALA A 165 -1.31 8.08 1.82
N PHE A 166 -1.78 8.15 3.07
CA PHE A 166 -1.06 8.60 4.26
C PHE A 166 -1.65 7.94 5.52
N THR A 167 -0.87 7.93 6.59
CA THR A 167 -1.28 7.44 7.92
C THR A 167 -1.95 8.55 8.74
N TRP A 168 -2.97 8.19 9.54
CA TRP A 168 -3.80 9.13 10.34
C TRP A 168 -3.39 9.16 11.81
N GLU A 169 -2.52 8.25 12.20
CA GLU A 169 -2.06 8.02 13.55
C GLU A 169 -0.82 8.87 13.87
N ASP A 170 -0.82 9.54 15.02
CA ASP A 170 0.30 10.38 15.46
C ASP A 170 1.50 9.49 15.89
N PRO A 171 2.62 9.49 15.15
CA PRO A 171 3.78 8.67 15.50
C PRO A 171 4.39 9.03 16.86
N ARG A 172 4.18 10.25 17.37
CA ARG A 172 4.70 10.67 18.68
C ARG A 172 4.04 9.90 19.82
N VAL A 173 2.79 9.47 19.64
CA VAL A 173 2.12 8.59 20.61
C VAL A 173 2.84 7.25 20.63
N ASP A 174 3.13 6.69 19.46
CA ASP A 174 3.86 5.42 19.32
C ASP A 174 5.24 5.50 19.96
N HIS A 175 5.99 6.59 19.73
CA HIS A 175 7.31 6.77 20.35
C HIS A 175 7.27 6.74 21.88
N ARG A 176 6.31 7.46 22.47
CA ARG A 176 6.17 7.53 23.94
C ARG A 176 5.85 6.17 24.55
N LEU A 177 5.02 5.38 23.88
CA LEU A 177 4.51 4.12 24.39
C LEU A 177 5.44 2.94 24.06
N LEU A 178 5.89 2.83 22.81
CA LEU A 178 6.67 1.70 22.32
C LEU A 178 8.15 1.79 22.72
N ARG A 179 8.71 3.00 22.84
CA ARG A 179 10.12 3.24 23.22
C ARG A 179 11.10 2.40 22.40
N ILE A 180 10.94 2.46 21.08
CA ILE A 180 11.69 1.67 20.10
C ILE A 180 13.20 1.86 20.29
N SER A 181 13.92 0.75 20.26
CA SER A 181 15.37 0.64 20.40
C SER A 181 15.98 -0.23 19.31
N SER A 182 17.31 -0.22 19.20
CA SER A 182 18.05 -1.01 18.21
C SER A 182 17.95 -2.53 18.39
N ASP A 183 17.46 -3.01 19.53
CA ASP A 183 17.27 -4.44 19.79
C ASP A 183 15.91 -4.95 19.28
N ASP A 184 14.99 -4.04 18.94
CA ASP A 184 13.60 -4.39 18.64
C ASP A 184 13.41 -4.90 17.20
N VAL A 185 12.50 -5.88 17.08
CA VAL A 185 11.94 -6.33 15.79
C VAL A 185 10.47 -6.00 15.78
N ILE A 186 10.08 -5.10 14.89
CA ILE A 186 8.74 -4.54 14.81
C ILE A 186 7.95 -5.28 13.73
N LEU A 187 6.72 -5.69 14.05
CA LEU A 187 5.72 -6.12 13.06
C LEU A 187 4.63 -5.06 13.01
N ALA A 188 4.44 -4.43 11.85
CA ALA A 188 3.49 -3.35 11.67
C ALA A 188 2.63 -3.56 10.44
N ILE A 189 1.36 -3.16 10.53
CA ILE A 189 0.47 -3.07 9.36
C ILE A 189 0.98 -1.94 8.48
N SER A 190 1.08 -2.17 7.18
CA SER A 190 1.76 -1.25 6.28
C SER A 190 1.04 0.08 6.14
N SER A 191 -0.29 0.04 5.96
CA SER A 191 -1.08 1.25 5.71
C SER A 191 -0.44 2.06 4.58
N ALA A 192 -0.19 3.35 4.74
CA ALA A 192 0.53 4.15 3.75
C ALA A 192 2.07 4.12 3.90
N GLY A 193 2.59 3.43 4.93
CA GLY A 193 4.01 3.29 5.20
C GLY A 193 4.65 4.43 6.02
N ASP A 194 3.91 5.48 6.37
CA ASP A 194 4.49 6.66 7.06
C ASP A 194 5.07 6.30 8.44
N ASN A 195 4.27 5.65 9.30
CA ASN A 195 4.74 5.26 10.64
C ASN A 195 5.88 4.23 10.58
N ILE A 196 5.89 3.36 9.57
CA ILE A 196 7.02 2.42 9.36
C ILE A 196 8.32 3.19 9.10
N LEU A 197 8.28 4.18 8.22
CA LEU A 197 9.44 5.00 7.90
C LEU A 197 9.86 5.87 9.07
N ASP A 198 8.89 6.34 9.84
CA ASP A 198 9.12 7.11 11.05
C ASP A 198 9.80 6.28 12.15
N TYR A 199 9.38 5.02 12.36
CA TYR A 199 10.03 4.10 13.30
C TYR A 199 11.49 3.80 12.92
N LEU A 200 11.86 3.84 11.64
CA LEU A 200 13.25 3.63 11.21
C LEU A 200 14.22 4.70 11.74
N GLN A 201 13.73 5.87 12.15
CA GLN A 201 14.56 6.91 12.77
C GLN A 201 15.22 6.45 14.08
N TYR A 202 14.64 5.45 14.75
CA TYR A 202 15.15 4.86 15.99
C TYR A 202 16.10 3.68 15.75
N SER A 203 16.41 3.40 14.47
CA SER A 203 17.30 2.31 14.05
C SER A 203 16.96 0.95 14.69
N PRO A 204 15.69 0.50 14.68
CA PRO A 204 15.34 -0.82 15.19
C PRO A 204 16.09 -1.90 14.41
N ARG A 205 16.29 -3.07 15.02
CA ARG A 205 16.97 -4.19 14.36
C ARG A 205 16.30 -4.54 13.04
N LYS A 206 14.97 -4.50 13.01
CA LYS A 206 14.18 -4.88 11.83
C LYS A 206 12.73 -4.40 11.92
N ILE A 207 12.14 -4.08 10.78
CA ILE A 207 10.70 -3.84 10.66
C ILE A 207 10.12 -4.75 9.59
N HIS A 208 9.07 -5.49 9.95
CA HIS A 208 8.23 -6.27 9.06
C HIS A 208 6.95 -5.50 8.79
N ALA A 209 6.87 -4.87 7.62
CA ALA A 209 5.67 -4.21 7.12
C ALA A 209 4.77 -5.23 6.41
N VAL A 210 3.58 -5.49 6.94
CA VAL A 210 2.64 -6.47 6.38
C VAL A 210 1.35 -5.80 5.94
N ASP A 211 0.81 -6.18 4.78
CA ASP A 211 -0.51 -5.73 4.35
C ASP A 211 -1.23 -6.84 3.56
N LEU A 212 -2.55 -6.84 3.63
CA LEU A 212 -3.38 -7.71 2.81
C LEU A 212 -3.48 -7.17 1.38
N ASN A 213 -3.45 -5.84 1.22
CA ASN A 213 -3.51 -5.15 -0.05
C ASN A 213 -2.08 -4.85 -0.56
N PRO A 214 -1.62 -5.53 -1.63
CA PRO A 214 -0.28 -5.31 -2.15
C PRO A 214 -0.01 -3.86 -2.59
N SER A 215 -1.05 -3.10 -2.94
CA SER A 215 -0.97 -1.70 -3.38
C SER A 215 -0.48 -0.79 -2.25
N GLN A 216 -0.83 -1.09 -0.99
CA GLN A 216 -0.28 -0.39 0.18
C GLN A 216 1.22 -0.60 0.30
N ASN A 217 1.68 -1.84 0.09
CA ASN A 217 3.10 -2.13 0.07
C ASN A 217 3.82 -1.49 -1.13
N HIS A 218 3.17 -1.37 -2.30
CA HIS A 218 3.75 -0.64 -3.44
C HIS A 218 3.97 0.84 -3.12
N LEU A 219 3.10 1.46 -2.30
CA LEU A 219 3.29 2.84 -1.84
C LEU A 219 4.46 2.98 -0.87
N LEU A 220 4.57 2.08 0.11
CA LEU A 220 5.75 2.05 0.98
C LEU A 220 7.03 1.87 0.15
N GLU A 221 7.04 0.93 -0.80
CA GLU A 221 8.18 0.64 -1.66
C GLU A 221 8.59 1.85 -2.51
N LEU A 222 7.62 2.62 -3.03
CA LEU A 222 7.89 3.87 -3.73
C LEU A 222 8.54 4.91 -2.81
N LYS A 223 8.10 5.03 -1.56
CA LYS A 223 8.71 5.94 -0.58
C LYS A 223 10.15 5.55 -0.31
N VAL A 224 10.43 4.26 -0.05
CA VAL A 224 11.80 3.81 0.20
C VAL A 224 12.70 4.00 -1.04
N ALA A 225 12.18 3.74 -2.25
CA ALA A 225 12.91 3.98 -3.51
C ALA A 225 13.22 5.46 -3.71
N SER A 226 12.27 6.33 -3.37
CA SER A 226 12.44 7.77 -3.44
C SER A 226 13.50 8.27 -2.47
N PHE A 227 13.50 7.81 -1.22
CA PHE A 227 14.55 8.17 -0.26
C PHE A 227 15.94 7.63 -0.64
N THR A 228 15.99 6.54 -1.40
CA THR A 228 17.26 5.96 -1.87
C THR A 228 17.85 6.71 -3.06
N ALA A 229 17.02 7.15 -4.01
CA ALA A 229 17.47 7.57 -5.33
C ALA A 229 17.20 9.04 -5.69
N LEU A 230 16.33 9.73 -4.96
CA LEU A 230 15.87 11.07 -5.31
C LEU A 230 16.40 12.15 -4.37
N SER A 231 16.44 13.38 -4.89
CA SER A 231 16.74 14.56 -4.08
C SER A 231 15.57 14.89 -3.17
N TYR A 232 15.82 15.59 -2.06
CA TYR A 232 14.76 16.09 -1.18
C TYR A 232 13.70 16.92 -1.93
N LEU A 233 14.09 17.67 -2.96
CA LEU A 233 13.15 18.47 -3.76
C LEU A 233 12.15 17.60 -4.53
N ASP A 234 12.63 16.51 -5.12
CA ASP A 234 11.77 15.57 -5.86
C ASP A 234 10.89 14.77 -4.89
N VAL A 235 11.46 14.31 -3.77
CA VAL A 235 10.71 13.65 -2.68
C VAL A 235 9.61 14.57 -2.15
N TRP A 236 9.92 15.85 -1.93
CA TRP A 236 8.95 16.83 -1.46
C TRP A 236 7.84 17.08 -2.48
N LYS A 237 8.14 17.13 -3.77
CA LYS A 237 7.09 17.26 -4.78
C LYS A 237 6.16 16.03 -4.76
N ILE A 238 6.74 14.82 -4.81
CA ILE A 238 5.98 13.56 -4.85
C ILE A 238 5.11 13.40 -3.59
N PHE A 239 5.68 13.56 -2.40
CA PHE A 239 4.99 13.29 -1.12
C PHE A 239 4.61 14.57 -0.37
N GLY A 240 5.45 15.61 -0.31
CA GLY A 240 5.05 16.91 0.27
C GLY A 240 3.82 17.52 -0.41
N GLU A 241 3.86 17.65 -1.74
CA GLU A 241 2.82 18.29 -2.54
C GLU A 241 1.82 17.29 -3.16
N GLY A 242 2.16 16.00 -3.14
CA GLY A 242 1.35 14.94 -3.77
C GLY A 242 1.43 14.94 -5.30
N LYS A 243 2.33 15.72 -5.92
CA LYS A 243 2.37 15.95 -7.37
C LYS A 243 3.79 16.08 -7.91
N HIS A 244 4.03 15.53 -9.09
CA HIS A 244 5.30 15.70 -9.78
C HIS A 244 5.11 15.60 -11.30
N PRO A 245 5.32 16.69 -12.09
CA PRO A 245 5.05 16.69 -13.52
C PRO A 245 5.93 15.69 -14.32
N HIS A 246 7.15 15.46 -13.84
CA HIS A 246 8.09 14.50 -14.43
C HIS A 246 8.14 13.15 -13.70
N PHE A 247 7.07 12.76 -12.97
CA PHE A 247 7.09 11.52 -12.18
C PHE A 247 7.44 10.29 -13.02
N ARG A 248 6.87 10.17 -14.23
CA ARG A 248 7.14 9.05 -15.13
C ARG A 248 8.62 8.94 -15.50
N GLU A 249 9.28 10.08 -15.72
CA GLU A 249 10.71 10.11 -16.02
C GLU A 249 11.53 9.62 -14.82
N LEU A 250 11.23 10.13 -13.62
CA LEU A 250 11.86 9.65 -12.39
C LEU A 250 11.63 8.15 -12.17
N LEU A 251 10.41 7.67 -12.44
CA LEU A 251 10.06 6.26 -12.33
C LEU A 251 10.95 5.38 -13.22
N LEU A 252 11.11 5.77 -14.49
CA LEU A 252 11.87 5.00 -15.47
C LEU A 252 13.38 5.08 -15.23
N PHE A 253 13.92 6.27 -15.01
CA PHE A 253 15.37 6.50 -15.01
C PHE A 253 16.04 6.44 -13.63
N LYS A 254 15.30 6.66 -12.54
CA LYS A 254 15.87 6.71 -11.19
C LYS A 254 15.29 5.67 -10.23
N LEU A 255 13.97 5.45 -10.25
CA LEU A 255 13.31 4.59 -9.27
C LEU A 255 13.27 3.11 -9.68
N SER A 256 13.23 2.82 -10.98
CA SER A 256 13.10 1.45 -11.49
C SER A 256 14.11 0.44 -10.93
N PRO A 257 15.41 0.75 -10.72
CA PRO A 257 16.35 -0.22 -10.15
C PRO A 257 16.08 -0.57 -8.69
N HIS A 258 15.29 0.26 -8.01
CA HIS A 258 14.97 0.10 -6.61
C HIS A 258 13.61 -0.56 -6.39
N LEU A 259 12.73 -0.58 -7.38
CA LEU A 259 11.39 -1.15 -7.25
C LEU A 259 11.35 -2.63 -7.67
N SER A 260 10.48 -3.37 -7.00
CA SER A 260 10.06 -4.69 -7.46
C SER A 260 9.30 -4.58 -8.77
N SER A 261 9.34 -5.65 -9.58
CA SER A 261 8.65 -5.69 -10.86
C SER A 261 7.16 -5.35 -10.72
N GLN A 262 6.51 -5.82 -9.66
CA GLN A 262 5.09 -5.56 -9.39
C GLN A 262 4.86 -4.08 -9.02
N ALA A 263 5.69 -3.52 -8.13
CA ALA A 263 5.56 -2.11 -7.74
C ALA A 263 5.86 -1.18 -8.91
N PHE A 264 6.88 -1.50 -9.73
CA PHE A 264 7.20 -0.74 -10.93
C PHE A 264 6.02 -0.70 -11.89
N GLN A 265 5.43 -1.86 -12.22
CA GLN A 265 4.27 -1.92 -13.10
C GLN A 265 3.10 -1.11 -12.52
N PHE A 266 2.78 -1.31 -11.24
CA PHE A 266 1.74 -0.56 -10.55
C PHE A 266 1.91 0.96 -10.71
N TRP A 267 3.11 1.49 -10.45
CA TRP A 267 3.36 2.94 -10.56
C TRP A 267 3.46 3.44 -12.00
N LEU A 268 3.81 2.56 -12.95
CA LEU A 268 3.80 2.90 -14.37
C LEU A 268 2.37 3.15 -14.86
N ASP A 269 1.44 2.29 -14.46
CA ASP A 269 0.00 2.41 -14.73
C ASP A 269 -0.66 3.59 -13.98
N HIS A 270 -0.10 3.99 -12.83
CA HIS A 270 -0.62 5.05 -11.96
C HIS A 270 0.19 6.36 -12.01
N CYS A 271 0.97 6.59 -13.08
CA CYS A 271 1.74 7.83 -13.23
C CYS A 271 0.87 9.10 -13.13
N ASN A 272 -0.39 9.02 -13.57
CA ASN A 272 -1.36 10.11 -13.54
C ASN A 272 -1.68 10.61 -12.12
N VAL A 273 -1.48 9.79 -11.08
CA VAL A 273 -1.64 10.19 -9.68
C VAL A 273 -0.82 11.45 -9.37
N PHE A 274 0.41 11.51 -9.89
CA PHE A 274 1.34 12.61 -9.64
C PHE A 274 1.39 13.64 -10.76
N THR A 275 1.12 13.25 -12.02
CA THR A 275 1.23 14.16 -13.18
C THR A 275 -0.05 14.93 -13.48
N SER A 276 -1.20 14.51 -12.92
CA SER A 276 -2.47 15.19 -13.18
C SER A 276 -2.46 16.66 -12.70
N THR A 277 -2.86 17.56 -13.59
CA THR A 277 -3.03 18.98 -13.27
C THR A 277 -4.28 19.23 -12.41
N SER A 278 -5.25 18.33 -12.43
CA SER A 278 -6.48 18.40 -11.63
C SER A 278 -6.35 17.68 -10.27
N GLY A 279 -7.25 17.99 -9.33
CA GLY A 279 -7.29 17.40 -7.98
C GLY A 279 -6.05 17.71 -7.13
N LYS A 280 -5.93 17.04 -5.98
CA LYS A 280 -4.80 17.17 -5.03
C LYS A 280 -3.74 16.05 -5.14
N GLY A 281 -3.60 15.46 -6.32
CA GLY A 281 -2.59 14.42 -6.57
C GLY A 281 -2.77 13.19 -5.68
N LEU A 282 -1.67 12.67 -5.13
CA LEU A 282 -1.64 11.49 -4.24
C LEU A 282 -2.74 11.51 -3.17
N TYR A 283 -2.97 12.65 -2.54
CA TYR A 283 -3.89 12.79 -1.41
C TYR A 283 -5.38 12.82 -1.77
N GLU A 284 -5.71 12.78 -3.06
CA GLU A 284 -7.08 12.64 -3.54
C GLU A 284 -7.27 11.37 -4.38
N THR A 285 -6.44 10.35 -4.12
CA THR A 285 -6.47 9.04 -4.76
C THR A 285 -6.58 7.92 -3.72
N GLY A 286 -6.61 6.66 -4.16
CA GLY A 286 -6.91 5.53 -3.27
C GLY A 286 -8.35 5.53 -2.71
N GLY A 287 -8.62 4.67 -1.73
CA GLY A 287 -9.92 4.57 -1.05
C GLY A 287 -10.28 5.82 -0.22
N SER A 288 -9.32 6.38 0.50
CA SER A 288 -9.50 7.56 1.36
C SER A 288 -10.02 8.78 0.61
N ARG A 289 -9.79 8.88 -0.70
CA ARG A 289 -10.32 9.97 -1.55
C ARG A 289 -11.82 10.17 -1.41
N TYR A 290 -12.59 9.10 -1.21
CA TYR A 290 -14.05 9.18 -1.17
C TYR A 290 -14.50 9.97 0.06
N ALA A 291 -13.89 9.69 1.22
CA ALA A 291 -14.12 10.44 2.44
C ALA A 291 -13.65 11.89 2.31
N LEU A 292 -12.44 12.12 1.79
CA LEU A 292 -11.86 13.46 1.63
C LEU A 292 -12.67 14.34 0.66
N LYS A 293 -13.08 13.78 -0.49
CA LYS A 293 -13.95 14.49 -1.46
C LYS A 293 -15.30 14.82 -0.87
N MET A 294 -15.91 13.90 -0.13
CA MET A 294 -17.18 14.15 0.53
C MET A 294 -17.07 15.30 1.54
N VAL A 295 -16.08 15.26 2.43
CA VAL A 295 -15.83 16.31 3.43
C VAL A 295 -15.64 17.67 2.75
N ARG A 296 -14.85 17.72 1.68
CA ARG A 296 -14.63 18.97 0.92
C ARG A 296 -15.89 19.45 0.20
N TYR A 297 -16.69 18.54 -0.33
CA TYR A 297 -17.97 18.87 -0.95
C TYR A 297 -18.95 19.48 0.07
N LEU A 298 -19.00 18.92 1.29
CA LEU A 298 -19.80 19.47 2.38
C LEU A 298 -19.32 20.88 2.76
N PHE A 299 -18.01 21.09 2.90
CA PHE A 299 -17.48 22.43 3.17
C PHE A 299 -17.85 23.44 2.10
N ASN A 300 -17.91 23.02 0.84
CA ASN A 300 -18.33 23.89 -0.25
C ASN A 300 -19.83 24.23 -0.19
N ILE A 301 -20.70 23.23 0.00
CA ILE A 301 -22.15 23.44 0.09
C ILE A 301 -22.53 24.35 1.27
N PHE A 302 -21.93 24.10 2.43
CA PHE A 302 -22.26 24.81 3.67
C PHE A 302 -21.42 26.09 3.87
N GLY A 303 -20.61 26.48 2.88
CA GLY A 303 -19.83 27.71 2.91
C GLY A 303 -18.76 27.76 4.01
N LEU A 304 -18.20 26.61 4.39
CA LEU A 304 -17.19 26.48 5.46
C LEU A 304 -15.74 26.57 4.99
N ASN A 305 -15.50 26.80 3.69
CA ASN A 305 -14.15 26.86 3.14
C ASN A 305 -13.27 27.93 3.82
N SER A 306 -13.86 29.06 4.20
CA SER A 306 -13.12 30.15 4.83
C SER A 306 -12.70 29.80 6.27
N GLU A 307 -13.57 29.11 7.00
CA GLU A 307 -13.39 28.65 8.37
C GLU A 307 -12.37 27.53 8.42
N VAL A 308 -12.44 26.58 7.50
CA VAL A 308 -11.44 25.49 7.38
C VAL A 308 -10.07 26.06 7.01
N LYS A 309 -10.02 27.07 6.13
CA LYS A 309 -8.76 27.77 5.83
C LYS A 309 -8.20 28.45 7.08
N ARG A 310 -9.02 29.21 7.81
CA ARG A 310 -8.63 29.84 9.08
C ARG A 310 -8.19 28.82 10.13
N LEU A 311 -8.85 27.65 10.19
CA LEU A 311 -8.46 26.54 11.06
C LEU A 311 -7.03 26.08 10.75
N CYS A 312 -6.71 25.90 9.46
CA CYS A 312 -5.37 25.50 8.99
C CYS A 312 -4.32 26.61 9.11
N GLU A 313 -4.71 27.87 9.33
CA GLU A 313 -3.82 29.03 9.47
C GLU A 313 -3.70 29.51 10.92
N SER A 314 -4.54 28.99 11.83
CA SER A 314 -4.59 29.37 13.24
C SER A 314 -3.22 29.23 13.91
N GLN A 315 -2.88 30.15 14.81
CA GLN A 315 -1.59 30.13 15.52
C GLN A 315 -1.74 29.71 16.98
N THR A 316 -2.98 29.64 17.48
CA THR A 316 -3.27 29.26 18.87
C THR A 316 -4.42 28.26 18.93
N LEU A 317 -4.43 27.44 20.00
CA LEU A 317 -5.52 26.51 20.25
C LEU A 317 -6.85 27.22 20.51
N ASP A 318 -6.83 28.41 21.11
CA ASP A 318 -8.06 29.13 21.42
C ASP A 318 -8.76 29.62 20.15
N GLU A 319 -8.02 30.19 19.18
CA GLU A 319 -8.55 30.51 17.85
C GLU A 319 -9.14 29.27 17.14
N GLN A 320 -8.44 28.14 17.22
CA GLN A 320 -8.88 26.89 16.61
C GLN A 320 -10.19 26.38 17.26
N ARG A 321 -10.29 26.44 18.59
CA ARG A 321 -11.46 26.04 19.37
C ARG A 321 -12.67 26.92 19.09
N GLU A 322 -12.47 28.22 18.87
CA GLU A 322 -13.56 29.13 18.47
C GLU A 322 -14.17 28.76 17.11
N LEU A 323 -13.36 28.27 16.17
CA LEU A 323 -13.80 27.87 14.83
C LEU A 323 -14.49 26.49 14.81
N TRP A 324 -14.10 25.60 15.73
CA TRP A 324 -14.50 24.20 15.71
C TRP A 324 -16.03 23.96 15.76
N PRO A 325 -16.82 24.60 16.64
CA PRO A 325 -18.26 24.31 16.78
C PRO A 325 -19.02 24.41 15.45
N ARG A 326 -18.69 25.39 14.61
CA ARG A 326 -19.36 25.58 13.31
C ARG A 326 -19.02 24.48 12.31
N ILE A 327 -17.76 24.04 12.28
CA ILE A 327 -17.29 22.95 11.42
C ILE A 327 -17.87 21.61 11.91
N ARG A 328 -17.76 21.38 13.23
CA ARG A 328 -18.27 20.20 13.94
C ARG A 328 -19.75 19.97 13.68
N ASN A 329 -20.57 21.01 13.76
CA ASN A 329 -22.03 20.92 13.57
C ASN A 329 -22.43 20.35 12.21
N ILE A 330 -21.61 20.53 11.18
CA ILE A 330 -21.86 19.98 9.84
C ILE A 330 -21.23 18.59 9.72
N LEU A 331 -19.93 18.46 10.04
CA LEU A 331 -19.20 17.21 9.91
C LEU A 331 -19.78 16.07 10.73
N LEU A 332 -20.23 16.37 11.96
CA LEU A 332 -20.75 15.41 12.92
C LEU A 332 -22.27 15.49 13.06
N SER A 333 -22.96 16.06 12.06
CA SER A 333 -24.42 16.08 12.06
C SER A 333 -24.96 14.65 12.01
N LYS A 334 -25.92 14.34 12.89
CA LYS A 334 -26.55 13.00 12.97
C LYS A 334 -27.11 12.51 11.62
N PRO A 335 -27.76 13.35 10.78
CA PRO A 335 -28.24 12.92 9.47
C PRO A 335 -27.13 12.50 8.51
N LEU A 336 -26.03 13.24 8.46
CA LEU A 336 -24.89 12.92 7.60
C LEU A 336 -24.23 11.61 8.04
N HIS A 337 -24.05 11.44 9.35
CA HIS A 337 -23.43 10.25 9.91
C HIS A 337 -24.26 8.98 9.64
N TRP A 338 -25.59 9.07 9.82
CA TRP A 338 -26.50 7.97 9.55
C TRP A 338 -26.57 7.61 8.07
N ALA A 339 -26.57 8.62 7.18
CA ALA A 339 -26.66 8.42 5.74
C ALA A 339 -25.36 7.89 5.11
N VAL A 340 -24.19 8.26 5.64
CA VAL A 340 -22.91 7.99 4.96
C VAL A 340 -22.02 7.04 5.77
N VAL A 341 -21.72 7.36 7.02
CA VAL A 341 -20.76 6.60 7.84
C VAL A 341 -21.36 5.29 8.37
N GLY A 342 -22.69 5.23 8.51
CA GLY A 342 -23.42 4.02 8.89
C GLY A 342 -23.42 2.92 7.83
N THR A 343 -23.11 3.22 6.57
CA THR A 343 -23.12 2.24 5.47
C THR A 343 -21.82 1.43 5.44
N GLU A 344 -21.94 0.10 5.47
CA GLU A 344 -20.78 -0.83 5.42
C GLU A 344 -19.89 -0.59 4.20
N TRP A 345 -20.50 -0.21 3.07
CA TRP A 345 -19.77 0.12 1.85
C TRP A 345 -18.84 1.32 2.04
N PHE A 346 -19.31 2.39 2.67
CA PHE A 346 -18.47 3.58 2.90
C PHE A 346 -17.39 3.28 3.95
N ALA A 347 -17.74 2.60 5.04
CA ALA A 347 -16.78 2.20 6.07
C ALA A 347 -15.64 1.34 5.50
N TRP A 348 -15.97 0.38 4.62
CA TRP A 348 -14.96 -0.47 3.98
C TRP A 348 -14.18 0.25 2.88
N LYS A 349 -14.87 0.93 1.94
CA LYS A 349 -14.23 1.46 0.74
C LYS A 349 -13.54 2.81 0.97
N ALA A 350 -14.05 3.64 1.87
CA ALA A 350 -13.50 4.97 2.15
C ALA A 350 -12.61 4.99 3.41
N ALA A 351 -12.98 4.24 4.45
CA ALA A 351 -12.26 4.21 5.72
C ALA A 351 -11.52 2.89 5.99
N GLY A 352 -11.57 1.92 5.07
CA GLY A 352 -10.85 0.64 5.20
C GLY A 352 -11.23 -0.21 6.41
N VAL A 353 -12.37 0.05 7.06
CA VAL A 353 -12.78 -0.59 8.32
C VAL A 353 -13.47 -1.94 8.05
N PRO A 354 -12.85 -3.09 8.40
CA PRO A 354 -13.47 -4.40 8.25
C PRO A 354 -14.72 -4.58 9.12
N PRO A 355 -15.70 -5.42 8.71
CA PRO A 355 -16.84 -5.74 9.55
C PRO A 355 -16.47 -6.23 10.97
N PRO A 356 -15.41 -7.05 11.18
CA PRO A 356 -14.95 -7.40 12.52
C PRO A 356 -14.55 -6.19 13.39
N GLN A 357 -13.84 -5.21 12.81
CA GLN A 357 -13.43 -4.01 13.55
C GLN A 357 -14.63 -3.11 13.86
N ARG A 358 -15.56 -2.95 12.90
CA ARG A 358 -16.83 -2.24 13.12
C ARG A 358 -17.64 -2.87 14.25
N ASN A 359 -17.73 -4.21 14.29
CA ASN A 359 -18.43 -4.94 15.34
C ASN A 359 -17.77 -4.78 16.72
N MET A 360 -16.44 -4.62 16.77
CA MET A 360 -15.72 -4.33 18.00
C MET A 360 -16.12 -2.96 18.57
N ILE A 361 -16.20 -1.91 17.74
CA ILE A 361 -16.64 -0.57 18.16
C ILE A 361 -18.06 -0.64 18.75
N ILE A 362 -18.97 -1.34 18.08
CA ILE A 362 -20.36 -1.50 18.54
C ILE A 362 -20.41 -2.27 19.87
N SER A 363 -19.61 -3.33 20.00
CA SER A 363 -19.58 -4.17 21.20
C SER A 363 -19.04 -3.40 22.42
N ASP A 364 -17.97 -2.62 22.22
CA ASP A 364 -17.39 -1.76 23.26
C ASP A 364 -18.38 -0.68 23.71
N TYR A 365 -19.06 -0.01 22.78
CA TYR A 365 -20.13 0.94 23.09
C TYR A 365 -21.26 0.29 23.92
N MET A 366 -21.71 -0.91 23.53
CA MET A 366 -22.74 -1.63 24.28
C MET A 366 -22.28 -1.98 25.70
N ALA A 367 -21.04 -2.43 25.86
CA ALA A 367 -20.48 -2.78 27.16
C ALA A 367 -20.39 -1.55 28.08
N ARG A 368 -19.88 -0.42 27.58
CA ARG A 368 -19.77 0.84 28.34
C ARG A 368 -21.12 1.38 28.81
N ASN A 369 -22.18 1.19 28.01
CA ASN A 369 -23.52 1.67 28.30
C ASN A 369 -24.41 0.63 29.02
N GLY A 370 -23.86 -0.52 29.45
CA GLY A 370 -24.61 -1.55 30.15
C GLY A 370 -25.69 -2.25 29.30
N LEU A 371 -25.54 -2.26 27.98
CA LEU A 371 -26.52 -2.79 27.01
C LEU A 371 -26.21 -4.24 26.58
N SER A 372 -25.28 -4.93 27.24
CA SER A 372 -24.71 -6.24 26.88
C SER A 372 -25.67 -7.44 26.97
N GLY A 373 -26.99 -7.23 27.10
CA GLY A 373 -27.98 -8.24 27.51
C GLY A 373 -29.14 -8.53 26.55
N GLY A 374 -29.05 -8.21 25.26
CA GLY A 374 -30.05 -8.68 24.27
C GLY A 374 -30.81 -7.61 23.48
N VAL A 375 -30.23 -6.42 23.30
CA VAL A 375 -30.73 -5.54 22.24
C VAL A 375 -30.37 -6.19 20.90
N LYS A 376 -31.35 -6.76 20.19
CA LYS A 376 -31.21 -7.05 18.74
C LYS A 376 -30.55 -5.84 18.11
N GLN A 377 -29.42 -6.01 17.42
CA GLN A 377 -28.66 -4.94 16.76
C GLN A 377 -29.60 -4.01 15.97
N SER A 378 -30.14 -2.97 16.62
CA SER A 378 -30.92 -1.97 15.92
C SER A 378 -29.91 -1.11 15.16
N SER A 379 -30.27 -0.73 13.94
CA SER A 379 -29.49 0.22 13.12
C SER A 379 -29.12 1.47 13.91
N ASP A 380 -29.98 1.86 14.86
CA ASP A 380 -29.85 3.08 15.65
C ASP A 380 -28.73 2.96 16.69
N VAL A 381 -28.61 1.83 17.40
CA VAL A 381 -27.51 1.60 18.34
C VAL A 381 -26.17 1.52 17.60
N SER A 382 -26.15 0.86 16.44
CA SER A 382 -24.96 0.79 15.60
C SER A 382 -24.54 2.17 15.07
N GLY A 383 -25.49 3.00 14.64
CA GLY A 383 -25.23 4.36 14.17
C GLY A 383 -24.66 5.25 15.27
N GLN A 384 -25.24 5.19 16.47
CA GLN A 384 -24.80 5.96 17.63
C GLN A 384 -23.40 5.56 18.10
N ALA A 385 -23.09 4.25 18.16
CA ALA A 385 -21.76 3.76 18.54
C ALA A 385 -20.67 4.29 17.62
N ILE A 386 -20.91 4.24 16.30
CA ILE A 386 -19.95 4.74 15.32
C ILE A 386 -19.86 6.28 15.37
N TRP A 387 -20.97 6.97 15.68
CA TRP A 387 -20.98 8.43 15.80
C TRP A 387 -20.12 8.89 16.99
N GLU A 388 -20.32 8.24 18.13
CA GLU A 388 -19.54 8.50 19.34
C GLU A 388 -18.05 8.23 19.13
N TYR A 389 -17.71 7.12 18.47
CA TYR A 389 -16.31 6.84 18.10
C TYR A 389 -15.67 7.96 17.26
N VAL A 390 -16.41 8.51 16.28
CA VAL A 390 -15.90 9.62 15.45
C VAL A 390 -15.78 10.91 16.25
N VAL A 391 -16.73 11.21 17.14
CA VAL A 391 -16.69 12.36 18.05
C VAL A 391 -15.46 12.26 18.95
N ASP A 392 -15.27 11.11 19.61
CA ASP A 392 -14.14 10.84 20.50
C ASP A 392 -12.79 10.81 19.77
N THR A 393 -12.80 10.64 18.45
CA THR A 393 -11.61 10.74 17.61
C THR A 393 -11.30 12.20 17.25
N LEU A 394 -12.28 12.97 16.77
CA LEU A 394 -12.05 14.30 16.19
C LEU A 394 -12.04 15.43 17.22
N ASP A 395 -12.92 15.40 18.23
CA ASP A 395 -13.01 16.48 19.21
C ASP A 395 -11.69 16.62 20.00
N PRO A 396 -11.02 15.55 20.48
CA PRO A 396 -9.74 15.68 21.18
C PRO A 396 -8.63 16.23 20.28
N VAL A 397 -8.59 15.84 19.00
CA VAL A 397 -7.61 16.35 18.04
C VAL A 397 -7.68 17.86 17.94
N VAL A 398 -8.88 18.42 17.73
CA VAL A 398 -9.07 19.87 17.57
C VAL A 398 -8.91 20.61 18.89
N ASN A 399 -9.23 19.99 20.02
CA ASN A 399 -9.13 20.63 21.33
C ASN A 399 -7.71 20.63 21.91
N HIS A 400 -6.87 19.66 21.55
CA HIS A 400 -5.57 19.45 22.21
C HIS A 400 -4.36 19.55 21.29
N THR A 401 -4.54 19.53 19.96
CA THR A 401 -3.43 19.66 19.00
C THR A 401 -3.72 20.77 17.99
N LEU A 402 -2.69 21.53 17.63
CA LEU A 402 -2.82 22.61 16.65
C LEU A 402 -2.70 22.03 15.24
N ILE A 403 -3.75 22.12 14.43
CA ILE A 403 -3.78 21.53 13.08
C ILE A 403 -2.75 22.19 12.15
N SER A 404 -2.52 23.49 12.28
CA SER A 404 -1.65 24.24 11.40
C SER A 404 -0.16 23.90 11.51
N ASP A 405 0.26 23.29 12.63
CA ASP A 405 1.67 23.12 12.99
C ASP A 405 1.94 21.73 13.58
N ASP A 406 1.19 21.34 14.61
CA ASP A 406 1.43 20.13 15.39
C ASP A 406 0.83 18.87 14.74
N ASN A 407 -0.31 19.01 14.05
CA ASN A 407 -1.08 17.90 13.52
C ASN A 407 -1.10 17.88 11.98
N TYR A 408 0.07 17.58 11.42
CA TYR A 408 0.34 17.63 9.98
C TYR A 408 -0.52 16.65 9.14
N PHE A 409 -0.98 15.53 9.71
CA PHE A 409 -1.79 14.54 8.99
C PHE A 409 -3.26 14.95 8.87
N TYR A 410 -3.87 15.61 9.87
CA TYR A 410 -5.19 16.22 9.69
C TYR A 410 -5.12 17.50 8.84
N PHE A 411 -4.03 18.27 8.91
CA PHE A 411 -3.77 19.36 7.95
C PHE A 411 -3.79 18.86 6.51
N LEU A 412 -3.09 17.74 6.27
CA LEU A 412 -3.02 17.09 4.97
C LEU A 412 -4.41 16.70 4.46
N CYS A 413 -5.29 16.14 5.30
CA CYS A 413 -6.67 15.82 4.92
C CYS A 413 -7.42 17.04 4.38
N LEU A 414 -7.26 18.19 5.04
CA LEU A 414 -7.96 19.41 4.70
C LEU A 414 -7.37 20.05 3.43
N GLN A 415 -6.04 20.18 3.37
CA GLN A 415 -5.35 20.93 2.32
C GLN A 415 -5.01 20.10 1.07
N GLY A 416 -4.86 18.78 1.23
CA GLY A 416 -4.39 17.85 0.21
C GLY A 416 -2.90 18.01 -0.11
N LYS A 417 -2.11 18.52 0.83
CA LYS A 417 -0.64 18.62 0.78
C LYS A 417 -0.10 18.92 2.18
N TYR A 418 1.16 18.61 2.43
CA TYR A 418 1.85 19.01 3.66
C TYR A 418 2.24 20.49 3.66
N SER A 419 2.40 21.05 4.86
CA SER A 419 3.02 22.36 5.09
C SER A 419 4.54 22.25 5.02
N ARG A 420 5.22 23.33 4.61
CA ARG A 420 6.70 23.45 4.66
C ARG A 420 7.22 23.90 6.03
N ARG A 421 6.37 24.57 6.80
CA ARG A 421 6.56 24.73 8.25
C ARG A 421 6.35 23.34 8.83
#